data_AF-A0A818TGR9-F1
#
_entry.id   AF-A0A818TGR9-F1
#
_cell.length_a   1.000
_cell.length_b   1.000
_cell.length_c   1.000
_cell.angle_alpha   90.00
_cell.angle_beta   90.00
_cell.angle_gamma   90.00
#
_symmetry.space_group_name_H-M   'P 1'
#
loop_
_entity.id
_entity.type
_entity.pdbx_description
1 polymer ?
#
loop_
_entity_poly.entity_id
_entity_poly.type
_entity_poly.pdbx_seq_one_letter_code
_entity_poly.pdbx_strand_id
1 'polypeptide(L)'
;MYADISGSSPFQEEEIVFDLDSTYQFKSIVPDAAKSDRFVIQLRATDQSWHLADNYVTFNNRELDKQAPELLFGELLIEMGDSDKAIDYFQRLLDQSNVQSSDMQNQSTFVVTRAIHGIILNNIGHAWYRKGELIKAMEYFDEALVLQQIEPMLTNRIADSINNKGVILMEKG
;
A
#
# COMPACT_ATOMS: atom_id res chain seq x y z
N MET A 1 -12.85 -25.87 11.67
CA MET A 1 -12.56 -27.32 11.69
C MET A 1 -11.16 -27.45 12.27
N TYR A 2 -11.05 -27.82 13.54
CA TYR A 2 -9.75 -27.90 14.22
C TYR A 2 -9.20 -29.31 14.06
N ALA A 3 -7.92 -29.43 13.68
CA ALA A 3 -7.20 -30.68 13.77
C ALA A 3 -6.63 -30.78 15.19
N ASP A 4 -7.32 -31.51 16.06
CA ASP A 4 -6.85 -31.81 17.41
C ASP A 4 -5.70 -32.82 17.32
N ILE A 5 -4.49 -32.35 17.58
CA ILE A 5 -3.26 -33.16 17.58
C ILE A 5 -2.80 -33.53 19.00
N SER A 6 -3.58 -33.18 20.04
CA SER A 6 -3.21 -33.39 21.44
C SER A 6 -2.91 -34.86 21.76
N GLY A 7 -3.59 -35.79 21.10
CA GLY A 7 -3.37 -37.23 21.24
C GLY A 7 -2.05 -37.75 20.65
N SER A 8 -1.33 -36.93 19.87
CA SER A 8 -0.09 -37.34 19.17
C SER A 8 1.17 -36.68 19.71
N SER A 9 1.05 -35.70 20.61
CA SER A 9 2.19 -34.96 21.16
C SER A 9 2.65 -35.58 22.49
N PRO A 10 3.94 -35.92 22.65
CA PRO A 10 4.48 -36.39 23.92
C PRO A 10 4.68 -35.26 24.95
N PHE A 11 4.21 -34.04 24.67
CA PHE A 11 4.39 -32.86 25.51
C PHE A 11 3.06 -32.28 25.99
N GLN A 12 3.08 -31.64 27.15
CA GLN A 12 1.92 -30.92 27.69
C GLN A 12 1.77 -29.60 26.94
N GLU A 13 0.82 -29.54 26.01
CA GLU A 13 0.53 -28.37 25.20
C GLU A 13 -0.49 -27.47 25.94
N GLU A 14 -0.11 -26.24 26.26
CA GLU A 14 -1.09 -25.19 26.60
C GLU A 14 -1.54 -24.56 25.28
N GLU A 15 -2.73 -24.95 24.81
CA GLU A 15 -3.32 -24.32 23.63
C GLU A 15 -3.62 -22.85 23.90
N ILE A 16 -3.08 -21.98 23.04
CA ILE A 16 -3.51 -20.59 22.93
C ILE A 16 -4.47 -20.54 21.75
N VAL A 17 -5.73 -20.18 22.01
CA VAL A 17 -6.72 -19.97 20.95
C VAL A 17 -6.33 -18.71 20.19
N PHE A 18 -5.86 -18.91 18.96
CA PHE A 18 -5.65 -17.84 18.00
C PHE A 18 -6.99 -17.48 17.38
N ASP A 19 -7.43 -16.22 17.53
CA ASP A 19 -8.49 -15.69 16.67
C ASP A 19 -7.93 -15.59 15.24
N LEU A 20 -8.75 -15.88 14.22
CA LEU A 20 -8.33 -15.89 12.81
C LEU A 20 -7.78 -14.53 12.35
N ASP A 21 -8.14 -13.46 13.06
CA ASP A 21 -7.74 -12.08 12.79
C ASP A 21 -6.51 -11.62 13.61
N SER A 22 -5.92 -12.50 14.43
CA SER A 22 -4.76 -12.16 15.25
C SER A 22 -3.48 -12.16 14.40
N THR A 23 -2.92 -10.98 14.14
CA THR A 23 -1.57 -10.87 13.57
C THR A 23 -0.51 -10.95 14.66
N TYR A 24 0.64 -11.51 14.29
CA TYR A 24 1.78 -11.62 15.18
C TYR A 24 3.03 -11.05 14.51
N GLN A 25 3.64 -10.06 15.14
CA GLN A 25 4.97 -9.62 14.74
C GLN A 25 6.01 -10.61 15.26
N PHE A 26 6.75 -11.22 14.34
CA PHE A 26 7.93 -12.02 14.68
C PHE A 26 8.97 -11.15 15.39
N LYS A 27 9.46 -11.61 16.55
CA LYS A 27 10.53 -10.95 17.29
C LYS A 27 11.84 -11.69 17.15
N SER A 28 11.84 -12.98 17.48
CA SER A 28 13.06 -13.79 17.48
C SER A 28 12.73 -15.27 17.59
N ILE A 29 13.72 -16.10 17.28
CA ILE A 29 13.76 -17.51 17.64
C ILE A 29 14.98 -17.68 18.52
N VAL A 30 14.80 -18.22 19.72
CA VAL A 30 15.89 -18.48 20.66
C VAL A 30 15.89 -19.96 21.06
N PRO A 31 17.06 -20.62 21.17
CA PRO A 31 17.13 -21.98 21.69
C PRO A 31 16.65 -22.01 23.14
N ASP A 32 15.96 -23.08 23.50
CA ASP A 32 15.42 -23.22 24.83
C ASP A 32 16.52 -23.56 25.83
N ALA A 33 16.63 -22.76 26.88
CA ALA A 33 17.67 -22.92 27.88
C ALA A 33 17.55 -24.26 28.67
N ALA A 34 16.37 -24.87 28.72
CA ALA A 34 16.12 -26.12 29.43
C ALA A 34 16.21 -27.37 28.54
N LYS A 35 16.14 -27.23 27.20
CA LYS A 35 16.16 -28.35 26.25
C LYS A 35 16.88 -27.97 24.95
N SER A 36 18.04 -28.58 24.71
CA SER A 36 18.94 -28.26 23.60
C SER A 36 18.38 -28.48 22.19
N ASP A 37 17.27 -29.22 22.09
CA ASP A 37 16.54 -29.57 20.87
C ASP A 37 15.25 -28.76 20.68
N ARG A 38 14.97 -27.78 21.55
CA ARG A 38 13.77 -26.92 21.48
C ARG A 38 14.15 -25.48 21.14
N PHE A 39 13.28 -24.82 20.39
CA PHE A 39 13.36 -23.39 20.09
C PHE A 39 12.07 -22.70 20.55
N VAL A 40 12.23 -21.53 21.13
CA VAL A 40 11.13 -20.64 21.55
C VAL A 40 10.99 -19.55 20.51
N ILE A 41 9.81 -19.48 19.88
CA ILE A 41 9.45 -18.40 18.95
C ILE A 41 8.83 -17.28 19.77
N GLN A 42 9.45 -16.11 19.76
CA GLN A 42 8.89 -14.93 20.38
C GLN A 42 8.05 -14.18 19.34
N LEU A 43 6.76 -14.12 19.62
CA LEU A 43 5.76 -13.40 18.83
C LEU A 43 5.15 -12.29 19.68
N ARG A 44 4.79 -11.17 19.04
CA ARG A 44 3.99 -10.11 19.66
C ARG A 44 2.65 -10.03 18.94
N ALA A 45 1.54 -10.27 19.64
CA ALA A 45 0.21 -10.05 19.10
C ALA A 45 0.04 -8.57 18.70
N THR A 46 -0.57 -8.33 17.54
CA THR A 46 -0.89 -7.01 17.01
C THR A 46 -2.29 -6.99 16.41
N ASP A 47 -2.96 -5.85 16.50
CA ASP A 47 -4.26 -5.54 15.91
C ASP A 47 -4.16 -5.09 14.44
N GLN A 48 -2.96 -5.13 13.86
CA GLN A 48 -2.67 -4.58 12.53
C GLN A 48 -3.52 -5.20 11.41
N SER A 49 -3.89 -6.48 11.48
CA SER A 49 -4.74 -7.11 10.46
C SER A 49 -6.11 -6.47 10.34
N TRP A 50 -6.74 -6.16 11.46
CA TRP A 50 -8.07 -5.56 11.45
C TRP A 50 -8.02 -4.16 10.84
N HIS A 51 -7.01 -3.37 11.22
CA HIS A 51 -6.76 -2.06 10.61
C HIS A 51 -6.45 -2.19 9.11
N LEU A 52 -5.64 -3.17 8.69
CA LEU A 52 -5.35 -3.40 7.27
C LEU A 52 -6.60 -3.79 6.47
N ALA A 53 -7.46 -4.64 7.04
CA ALA A 53 -8.72 -5.05 6.42
C ALA A 53 -9.73 -3.90 6.35
N ASP A 54 -9.89 -3.13 7.43
CA ASP A 54 -10.75 -1.94 7.46
C ASP A 54 -10.24 -0.87 6.49
N ASN A 55 -8.92 -0.66 6.42
CA ASN A 55 -8.28 0.22 5.44
C ASN A 55 -8.57 -0.24 4.02
N TYR A 56 -8.41 -1.53 3.72
CA TYR A 56 -8.66 -2.09 2.40
C TYR A 56 -10.14 -1.94 1.99
N VAL A 57 -11.06 -2.26 2.89
CA VAL A 57 -12.51 -2.15 2.64
C VAL A 57 -12.91 -0.68 2.46
N THR A 58 -12.40 0.22 3.30
CA THR A 58 -12.67 1.66 3.20
C THR A 58 -12.07 2.26 1.94
N PHE A 59 -10.82 1.91 1.62
CA PHE A 59 -10.12 2.33 0.41
C PHE A 59 -10.89 1.95 -0.84
N ASN A 60 -11.28 0.68 -0.97
CA ASN A 60 -12.01 0.21 -2.16
C ASN A 60 -13.43 0.77 -2.23
N ASN A 61 -14.21 0.70 -1.14
CA ASN A 61 -15.65 0.99 -1.21
C ASN A 61 -16.01 2.49 -1.13
N ARG A 62 -15.12 3.35 -0.65
CA ARG A 62 -15.47 4.77 -0.42
C ARG A 62 -14.63 5.74 -1.19
N GLU A 63 -13.31 5.55 -1.25
CA GLU A 63 -12.43 6.59 -1.74
C GLU A 63 -11.89 6.30 -3.15
N LEU A 64 -11.55 5.05 -3.48
CA LEU A 64 -11.24 4.69 -4.87
C LEU A 64 -12.45 4.86 -5.79
N ASP A 65 -13.60 4.31 -5.40
CA ASP A 65 -14.81 4.40 -6.22
C ASP A 65 -15.24 5.86 -6.45
N LYS A 66 -15.05 6.72 -5.45
CA LYS A 66 -15.31 8.15 -5.60
C LYS A 66 -14.34 8.84 -6.53
N GLN A 67 -13.05 8.50 -6.48
CA GLN A 67 -11.97 9.15 -7.24
C GLN A 67 -11.78 8.54 -8.63
N ALA A 68 -12.34 7.35 -8.89
CA ALA A 68 -12.18 6.66 -10.17
C ALA A 68 -12.67 7.50 -11.37
N PRO A 69 -13.82 8.20 -11.31
CA PRO A 69 -14.24 9.11 -12.37
C PRO A 69 -13.27 10.28 -12.61
N GLU A 70 -12.73 10.87 -11.55
CA GLU A 70 -11.79 11.99 -11.58
C GLU A 70 -10.45 11.55 -12.17
N LEU A 71 -9.94 10.41 -11.71
CA LEU A 71 -8.71 9.82 -12.25
C LEU A 71 -8.85 9.49 -13.74
N LEU A 72 -9.98 8.89 -14.13
CA LEU A 72 -10.28 8.59 -15.53
C LEU A 72 -10.38 9.85 -16.39
N PHE A 73 -10.95 10.94 -15.87
CA PHE A 73 -11.02 12.20 -16.59
C PHE A 73 -9.62 12.77 -16.87
N GLY A 74 -8.73 12.74 -15.88
CA GLY A 74 -7.34 13.17 -16.08
C GLY A 74 -6.57 12.28 -17.06
N GLU A 75 -6.78 10.97 -17.02
CA GLU A 75 -6.21 10.03 -18.02
C GLU A 75 -6.76 10.30 -19.42
N LEU A 76 -8.05 10.59 -19.56
CA LEU A 76 -8.65 10.97 -20.83
C LEU A 76 -8.01 12.24 -21.40
N LEU A 77 -7.71 13.23 -20.56
CA LEU A 77 -6.96 14.43 -20.99
C LEU A 77 -5.58 14.06 -21.55
N ILE A 78 -4.87 13.13 -20.92
CA ILE A 78 -3.59 12.62 -21.43
C ILE A 78 -3.78 11.96 -22.80
N GLU A 79 -4.80 11.10 -22.95
CA GLU A 79 -5.06 10.40 -24.20
C GLU A 79 -5.49 11.31 -25.35
N MET A 80 -6.16 12.43 -25.03
CA MET A 80 -6.47 13.47 -26.01
C MET A 80 -5.25 14.35 -26.38
N GLY A 81 -4.08 14.11 -25.79
CA GLY A 81 -2.86 14.89 -26.00
C GLY A 81 -2.80 16.20 -25.19
N ASP A 82 -3.77 16.42 -24.31
CA ASP A 82 -3.90 17.60 -23.44
C ASP A 82 -3.11 17.40 -22.13
N SER A 83 -1.87 16.90 -22.20
CA SER A 83 -1.07 16.56 -21.01
C SER A 83 -0.87 17.73 -20.04
N ASP A 84 -0.79 18.97 -20.51
CA ASP A 84 -0.70 20.15 -19.65
C ASP A 84 -1.96 20.36 -18.79
N LYS A 85 -3.15 20.13 -19.38
CA LYS A 85 -4.41 20.20 -18.65
C LYS A 85 -4.54 19.05 -17.67
N ALA A 86 -4.06 17.86 -18.06
CA ALA A 86 -4.03 16.70 -17.16
C ALA A 86 -3.17 16.99 -15.92
N ILE A 87 -1.98 17.59 -16.09
CA ILE A 87 -1.10 17.97 -14.97
C ILE A 87 -1.79 18.98 -14.05
N ASP A 88 -2.34 20.08 -14.58
CA ASP A 88 -3.06 21.08 -13.77
C ASP A 88 -4.27 20.47 -13.04
N TYR A 89 -5.01 19.58 -13.73
CA TYR A 89 -6.14 18.87 -13.15
C TYR A 89 -5.72 17.96 -11.99
N PHE A 90 -4.72 17.10 -12.20
CA PHE A 90 -4.23 16.21 -11.16
C PHE A 90 -3.60 16.96 -9.99
N GLN A 91 -2.92 18.09 -10.23
CA GLN A 91 -2.37 18.91 -9.16
C GLN A 91 -3.48 19.48 -8.27
N ARG A 92 -4.59 19.95 -8.86
CA ARG A 92 -5.77 20.39 -8.09
C ARG A 92 -6.42 19.24 -7.34
N LEU A 93 -6.49 18.06 -7.94
CA LEU A 93 -7.04 16.87 -7.29
C LEU A 93 -6.18 16.48 -6.08
N LEU A 94 -4.86 16.56 -6.21
CA LEU A 94 -3.92 16.35 -5.11
C LEU A 94 -4.17 17.34 -3.97
N ASP A 95 -4.29 18.63 -4.29
CA ASP A 95 -4.56 19.68 -3.30
C ASP A 95 -5.91 19.50 -2.59
N GLN A 96 -6.94 19.04 -3.30
CA GLN A 96 -8.27 18.75 -2.73
C GLN A 96 -8.25 17.50 -1.85
N SER A 97 -7.44 16.51 -2.21
CA SER A 97 -7.29 15.26 -1.44
C SER A 97 -6.44 15.42 -0.18
N ASN A 98 -5.83 16.60 0.05
CA ASN A 98 -5.20 16.91 1.33
C ASN A 98 -6.26 17.11 2.41
N VAL A 99 -6.48 16.06 3.21
CA VAL A 99 -7.39 16.10 4.35
C VAL A 99 -6.81 16.98 5.46
N GLN A 100 -7.65 17.79 6.13
CA GLN A 100 -7.22 18.62 7.25
C GLN A 100 -6.61 17.76 8.38
N SER A 101 -5.59 18.29 9.05
CA SER A 101 -4.82 17.59 10.09
C SER A 101 -5.66 17.05 11.27
N SER A 102 -6.88 17.54 11.45
CA SER A 102 -7.85 17.03 12.42
C SER A 102 -8.37 15.63 12.11
N ASP A 103 -8.46 15.25 10.83
CA ASP A 103 -9.01 13.95 10.40
C ASP A 103 -7.91 12.87 10.23
N MET A 104 -6.63 13.30 10.21
CA MET A 104 -5.47 12.40 10.19
C MET A 104 -5.22 11.68 11.53
N GLN A 105 -5.99 11.97 12.59
CA GLN A 105 -5.91 11.22 13.85
C GLN A 105 -6.40 9.77 13.69
N ASN A 106 -7.20 9.48 12.66
CA ASN A 106 -7.57 8.10 12.33
C ASN A 106 -6.54 7.49 11.38
N GLN A 107 -5.92 6.39 11.81
CA GLN A 107 -4.87 5.71 11.07
C GLN A 107 -5.37 5.20 9.71
N SER A 108 -6.66 4.90 9.58
CA SER A 108 -7.27 4.52 8.29
C SER A 108 -7.36 5.68 7.30
N THR A 109 -7.77 6.87 7.74
CA THR A 109 -7.83 8.08 6.91
C THR A 109 -6.45 8.45 6.37
N PHE A 110 -5.41 8.36 7.21
CA PHE A 110 -4.04 8.67 6.80
C PHE A 110 -3.52 7.72 5.71
N VAL A 111 -3.73 6.42 5.88
CA VAL A 111 -3.32 5.39 4.91
C VAL A 111 -4.03 5.59 3.56
N VAL A 112 -5.34 5.79 3.59
CA VAL A 112 -6.15 6.02 2.38
C VAL A 112 -5.72 7.29 1.64
N THR A 113 -5.46 8.37 2.38
CA THR A 113 -5.00 9.65 1.80
C THR A 113 -3.67 9.47 1.06
N ARG A 114 -2.68 8.81 1.69
CA ARG A 114 -1.39 8.54 1.05
C ARG A 114 -1.51 7.66 -0.19
N ALA A 115 -2.39 6.66 -0.15
CA ALA A 115 -2.63 5.78 -1.29
C ALA A 115 -3.17 6.56 -2.49
N ILE A 116 -4.16 7.44 -2.27
CA ILE A 116 -4.74 8.30 -3.31
C ILE A 116 -3.69 9.27 -3.85
N HIS A 117 -2.90 9.91 -2.97
CA HIS A 117 -1.80 10.79 -3.39
C HIS A 117 -0.80 10.06 -4.27
N GLY A 118 -0.41 8.84 -3.91
CA GLY A 118 0.49 8.02 -4.72
C GLY A 118 -0.07 7.73 -6.11
N ILE A 119 -1.37 7.46 -6.24
CA ILE A 119 -2.02 7.25 -7.54
C ILE A 119 -2.01 8.54 -8.38
N ILE A 120 -2.38 9.67 -7.78
CA ILE A 120 -2.40 10.97 -8.46
C ILE A 120 -0.99 11.35 -8.94
N LEU A 121 0.03 11.18 -8.10
CA LEU A 121 1.43 11.46 -8.46
C LEU A 121 1.92 10.56 -9.61
N ASN A 122 1.55 9.28 -9.61
CA ASN A 122 1.86 8.40 -10.74
C ASN A 122 1.21 8.92 -12.04
N ASN A 123 -0.04 9.38 -11.99
CA ASN A 123 -0.71 9.91 -13.18
C ASN A 123 -0.12 11.26 -13.64
N ILE A 124 0.36 12.11 -12.73
CA ILE A 124 1.15 13.30 -13.07
C ILE A 124 2.46 12.90 -13.77
N GLY A 125 3.17 11.89 -13.25
CA GLY A 125 4.37 11.34 -13.86
C GLY A 125 4.11 10.82 -15.29
N HIS A 126 2.99 10.12 -15.49
CA HIS A 126 2.58 9.66 -16.81
C HIS A 126 2.28 10.82 -17.78
N ALA A 127 1.63 11.88 -17.31
CA ALA A 127 1.39 13.07 -18.12
C ALA A 127 2.70 13.77 -18.55
N TRP A 128 3.68 13.88 -17.66
CA TRP A 128 5.01 14.40 -17.99
C TRP A 128 5.78 13.50 -18.97
N TYR A 129 5.67 12.17 -18.81
CA TYR A 129 6.23 11.21 -19.75
C TYR A 129 5.67 11.42 -21.16
N ARG A 130 4.35 11.60 -21.28
CA ARG A 130 3.66 11.88 -22.55
C ARG A 130 4.07 13.21 -23.19
N LYS A 131 4.63 14.14 -22.41
CA LYS A 131 5.25 15.38 -22.91
C LYS A 131 6.71 15.22 -23.34
N GLY A 132 7.33 14.07 -23.11
CA GLY A 132 8.76 13.83 -23.32
C GLY A 132 9.67 14.34 -22.20
N GLU A 133 9.09 14.83 -21.09
CA GLU A 133 9.84 15.37 -19.95
C GLU A 133 10.24 14.27 -18.98
N LEU A 134 11.15 13.39 -19.42
CA LEU A 134 11.50 12.14 -18.74
C LEU A 134 12.06 12.34 -17.32
N ILE A 135 12.75 13.45 -17.05
CA ILE A 135 13.31 13.72 -15.71
C ILE A 135 12.18 13.98 -14.72
N LYS A 136 11.24 14.87 -15.07
CA LYS A 136 10.08 15.17 -14.23
C LYS A 136 9.20 13.94 -14.03
N ALA A 137 8.97 13.18 -15.10
CA ALA A 137 8.21 11.94 -15.00
C ALA A 137 8.81 10.96 -13.97
N MET A 138 10.14 10.78 -13.99
CA MET A 138 10.84 9.96 -12.99
C MET A 138 10.68 10.49 -11.56
N GLU A 139 10.83 11.80 -11.35
CA GLU A 139 10.66 12.42 -10.02
C GLU A 139 9.28 12.11 -9.44
N TYR A 140 8.22 12.29 -10.22
CA TYR A 140 6.85 11.98 -9.78
C TYR A 140 6.60 10.49 -9.54
N PHE A 141 7.17 9.60 -10.37
CA PHE A 141 7.07 8.16 -10.13
C PHE A 141 7.83 7.72 -8.86
N ASP A 142 8.96 8.36 -8.55
CA ASP A 142 9.70 8.11 -7.32
C ASP A 142 8.91 8.56 -6.08
N GLU A 143 8.32 9.75 -6.13
CA GLU A 143 7.43 10.23 -5.05
C GLU A 143 6.22 9.31 -4.86
N ALA A 144 5.58 8.88 -5.95
CA ALA A 144 4.47 7.94 -5.91
C ALA A 144 4.87 6.61 -5.24
N LEU A 145 6.04 6.07 -5.58
CA LEU A 145 6.56 4.84 -4.99
C LEU A 145 6.83 4.97 -3.49
N VAL A 146 7.39 6.08 -3.03
CA VAL A 146 7.62 6.32 -1.60
C VAL A 146 6.31 6.31 -0.82
N LEU A 147 5.22 6.79 -1.40
CA LEU A 147 3.90 6.74 -0.77
C LEU A 147 3.28 5.34 -0.82
N GLN A 148 3.48 4.60 -1.91
CA GLN A 148 2.85 3.29 -2.13
C GLN A 148 3.59 2.13 -1.45
N GLN A 149 4.92 2.19 -1.30
CA GLN A 149 5.75 1.11 -0.69
C GLN A 149 5.47 0.87 0.79
N ILE A 150 4.83 1.81 1.46
CA ILE A 150 4.52 1.72 2.89
C ILE A 150 3.32 0.78 3.11
N GLU A 151 2.52 0.50 2.09
CA GLU A 151 1.23 -0.18 2.23
C GLU A 151 1.20 -1.50 1.43
N PRO A 152 1.26 -2.67 2.11
CA PRO A 152 1.30 -3.98 1.46
C PRO A 152 0.15 -4.25 0.48
N MET A 153 -1.01 -3.63 0.72
CA MET A 153 -2.23 -3.80 -0.08
C MET A 153 -2.20 -3.09 -1.46
N LEU A 154 -1.19 -2.25 -1.73
CA LEU A 154 -1.06 -1.51 -2.99
C LEU A 154 -0.16 -2.20 -4.02
N THR A 155 0.06 -3.52 -3.90
CA THR A 155 1.05 -4.26 -4.72
C THR A 155 0.89 -4.04 -6.22
N ASN A 156 -0.34 -3.99 -6.74
CA ASN A 156 -0.60 -3.75 -8.17
C ASN A 156 -0.20 -2.32 -8.59
N ARG A 157 -0.38 -1.31 -7.73
CA ARG A 157 -0.03 0.08 -8.02
C ARG A 157 1.46 0.34 -7.93
N ILE A 158 2.13 -0.32 -7.00
CA ILE A 158 3.60 -0.37 -6.96
C ILE A 158 4.13 -0.94 -8.28
N ALA A 159 3.52 -2.00 -8.80
CA ALA A 159 3.92 -2.59 -10.08
C ALA A 159 3.73 -1.61 -11.27
N ASP A 160 2.62 -0.87 -11.32
CA ASP A 160 2.40 0.16 -12.36
C ASP A 160 3.50 1.23 -12.34
N SER A 161 3.78 1.80 -11.16
CA SER A 161 4.82 2.83 -10.98
C SER A 161 6.22 2.32 -11.35
N ILE A 162 6.56 1.08 -10.97
CA ILE A 162 7.83 0.43 -11.35
C ILE A 162 7.90 0.20 -12.87
N ASN A 163 6.81 -0.26 -13.48
CA ASN A 163 6.74 -0.51 -14.92
C ASN A 163 6.96 0.79 -15.71
N ASN A 164 6.28 1.87 -15.31
CA ASN A 164 6.43 3.19 -15.94
C ASN A 164 7.87 3.72 -15.84
N LYS A 165 8.54 3.53 -14.70
CA LYS A 165 9.98 3.85 -14.58
C LYS A 165 10.84 2.97 -15.48
N GLY A 166 10.53 1.68 -15.57
CA GLY A 166 11.20 0.73 -16.46
C GLY A 166 11.18 1.19 -17.91
N VAL A 167 10.02 1.64 -18.39
CA VAL A 167 9.87 2.22 -19.74
C VAL A 167 10.81 3.41 -19.96
N ILE A 168 10.84 4.36 -19.02
CA ILE A 168 11.72 5.54 -19.13
C ILE A 168 13.21 5.14 -19.15
N LEU A 169 13.60 4.18 -18.31
CA LEU A 169 15.00 3.72 -18.25
C LEU A 169 15.41 3.00 -19.54
N MET A 170 14.48 2.30 -20.20
CA MET A 170 14.72 1.68 -21.51
C MET A 170 14.84 2.71 -22.65
N GLU A 171 14.15 3.84 -22.57
CA GLU A 171 14.28 4.91 -23.58
C GLU A 171 15.58 5.71 -23.47
N LYS A 172 16.21 5.72 -22.29
CA LYS A 172 17.49 6.39 -22.04
C LYS A 172 18.72 5.52 -22.33
N GLY A 173 18.55 4.21 -22.49
CA GLY A 173 19.62 3.23 -22.74
C GLY A 173 19.83 2.96 -24.23
#